data_AF-A0A1M3L542-F1
#
_entry.id   AF-A0A1M3L542-F1
#
_cell.length_a   1.000
_cell.length_b   1.000
_cell.length_c   1.000
_cell.angle_alpha   90.00
_cell.angle_beta   90.00
_cell.angle_gamma   90.00
#
_symmetry.space_group_name_H-M   'P 1'
#
loop_
_entity.id
_entity.type
_entity.pdbx_description
1 polymer ?
#
loop_
_entity_poly.entity_id
_entity_poly.type
_entity_poly.pdbx_seq_one_letter_code
_entity_poly.pdbx_strand_id
1 'polypeptide(L)'
;MNDKIDNIQITMDGFSEILSEIMIEIRSLKKEDSGESALTADLLNKIVQTIDESKKGVTGEELKAYTAAMIATMRQLQDEANNSFSEFLNEKIAQLETVAKQPSIVKNQYTIDFKSSKAVIAIIFLSLGLFCSLFGNYNQYQGNSRLTDNDLKYRFVKMRNGILPNEITRLENFFYYPDSAYVVKNIRKSVINYEHRLQEQARKQEQKKQNEENIKRLDSEIQELNVE
;
A
#
# COMPACT_ATOMS: atom_id res chain seq x y z
N MET A 1 35.81 61.96 36.11
CA MET A 1 35.21 61.13 37.17
C MET A 1 33.70 60.94 36.94
N ASN A 2 32.98 61.96 36.43
CA ASN A 2 31.56 61.83 36.00
C ASN A 2 31.32 60.82 34.87
N ASP A 3 32.19 60.74 33.88
CA ASP A 3 31.97 59.92 32.66
C ASP A 3 31.90 58.39 32.92
N LYS A 4 32.55 57.91 34.00
CA LYS A 4 32.45 56.51 34.44
C LYS A 4 31.21 56.24 35.28
N ILE A 5 30.73 57.25 36.02
CA ILE A 5 29.52 57.15 36.82
C ILE A 5 28.30 57.18 35.88
N ASP A 6 28.32 58.02 34.84
CA ASP A 6 27.27 58.08 33.82
C ASP A 6 27.20 56.79 32.99
N ASN A 7 28.34 56.17 32.62
CA ASN A 7 28.32 54.86 31.95
C ASN A 7 27.78 53.73 32.85
N ILE A 8 28.06 53.78 34.16
CA ILE A 8 27.50 52.81 35.11
C ILE A 8 26.00 53.06 35.32
N GLN A 9 25.57 54.33 35.34
CA GLN A 9 24.16 54.73 35.40
C GLN A 9 23.39 54.20 34.18
N ILE A 10 23.93 54.42 32.97
CA ILE A 10 23.35 53.93 31.70
C ILE A 10 23.30 52.39 31.68
N THR A 11 24.33 51.73 32.19
CA THR A 11 24.35 50.26 32.27
C THR A 11 23.32 49.74 33.27
N MET A 12 23.12 50.42 34.41
CA MET A 12 22.10 50.08 35.41
C MET A 12 20.68 50.37 34.92
N ASP A 13 20.49 51.44 34.16
CA ASP A 13 19.22 51.78 33.52
C ASP A 13 18.84 50.73 32.46
N GLY A 14 19.81 50.31 31.63
CA GLY A 14 19.62 49.20 30.68
C GLY A 14 19.34 47.86 31.38
N PHE A 15 19.97 47.60 32.52
CA PHE A 15 19.68 46.41 33.31
C PHE A 15 18.28 46.47 33.93
N SER A 16 17.85 47.65 34.40
CA SER A 16 16.50 47.88 34.91
C SER A 16 15.44 47.72 33.83
N GLU A 17 15.74 48.10 32.59
CA GLU A 17 14.84 47.98 31.44
C GLU A 17 14.65 46.52 31.03
N ILE A 18 15.74 45.75 30.96
CA ILE A 18 15.70 44.29 30.71
C ILE A 18 14.93 43.57 31.83
N LEU A 19 15.11 43.96 33.10
CA LEU A 19 14.35 43.40 34.21
C LEU A 19 12.85 43.74 34.12
N SER A 20 12.51 44.91 33.61
CA SER A 20 11.13 45.32 33.36
C SER A 20 10.50 44.49 32.24
N GLU A 21 11.24 44.22 31.17
CA GLU A 21 10.84 43.32 30.07
C GLU A 21 10.59 41.90 30.57
N ILE A 22 11.54 41.34 31.34
CA ILE A 22 11.39 40.01 31.94
C ILE A 22 10.17 39.98 32.89
N MET A 23 9.93 41.06 33.65
CA MET A 23 8.75 41.16 34.53
C MET A 23 7.43 41.19 33.75
N ILE A 24 7.40 41.86 32.59
CA ILE A 24 6.26 41.89 31.68
C ILE A 24 6.01 40.51 31.06
N GLU A 25 7.08 39.81 30.66
CA GLU A 25 7.03 38.48 30.06
C GLU A 25 6.56 37.43 31.07
N ILE A 26 7.07 37.46 32.31
CA ILE A 26 6.58 36.64 33.43
C ILE A 26 5.12 36.94 33.76
N ARG A 27 4.68 38.20 33.66
CA ARG A 27 3.27 38.60 33.86
C ARG A 27 2.36 38.09 32.74
N SER A 28 2.89 37.92 31.52
CA SER A 28 2.14 37.33 30.39
C SER A 28 2.02 35.81 30.53
N LEU A 29 3.06 35.13 31.04
CA LEU A 29 3.06 33.70 31.37
C LEU A 29 2.08 33.35 32.52
N LYS A 30 1.69 34.33 33.33
CA LYS A 30 0.67 34.18 34.39
C LYS A 30 -0.78 34.05 33.87
N LYS A 31 -1.06 34.32 32.59
CA LYS A 31 -2.44 34.23 32.05
C LYS A 31 -2.87 32.80 31.69
N GLU A 32 -1.99 31.81 31.78
CA GLU A 32 -2.28 30.45 31.31
C GLU A 32 -2.17 29.35 32.37
N ASP A 33 -1.90 29.65 33.64
CA ASP A 33 -2.11 28.64 34.68
C ASP A 33 -2.54 29.24 36.03
N SER A 34 -3.60 28.65 36.55
CA SER A 34 -4.29 29.01 37.77
C SER A 34 -3.72 28.19 38.93
N GLY A 35 -2.89 28.83 39.74
CA GLY A 35 -2.74 28.46 41.15
C GLY A 35 -1.41 27.86 41.56
N GLU A 36 -0.50 28.71 42.04
CA GLU A 36 0.39 28.48 43.19
C GLU A 36 1.06 29.83 43.54
N SER A 37 0.46 30.65 44.41
CA SER A 37 0.47 30.59 45.89
C SER A 37 1.71 31.27 46.49
N ALA A 38 1.53 32.54 46.91
CA ALA A 38 2.26 33.34 47.92
C ALA A 38 3.81 33.42 47.96
N LEU A 39 4.54 32.36 47.63
CA LEU A 39 6.00 32.26 47.73
C LEU A 39 6.73 33.18 46.74
N THR A 40 6.15 33.40 45.56
CA THR A 40 6.71 34.26 44.49
C THR A 40 6.62 35.76 44.81
N ALA A 41 5.58 36.19 45.55
CA ALA A 41 5.41 37.59 45.94
C ALA A 41 6.35 37.99 47.10
N ASP A 42 6.58 37.07 48.04
CA ASP A 42 7.53 37.27 49.15
C ASP A 42 8.98 37.36 48.65
N LEU A 43 9.34 36.49 47.69
CA LEU A 43 10.64 36.55 47.02
C LEU A 43 10.83 37.85 46.23
N LEU A 44 9.78 38.33 45.54
CA LEU A 44 9.80 39.62 44.84
C LEU A 44 10.03 40.80 45.80
N ASN A 45 9.34 40.83 46.94
CA ASN A 45 9.55 41.87 47.94
C ASN A 45 10.95 41.81 48.57
N LYS A 46 11.49 40.62 48.81
CA LYS A 46 12.88 40.44 49.27
C LYS A 46 13.92 40.93 48.26
N ILE A 47 13.69 40.72 46.97
CA ILE A 47 14.58 41.21 45.91
C ILE A 47 14.54 42.74 45.87
N VAL A 48 13.34 43.35 45.94
CA VAL A 48 13.18 44.80 45.99
C VAL A 48 13.84 45.40 47.24
N GLN A 49 13.70 44.75 48.40
CA GLN A 49 14.33 45.19 49.65
C GLN A 49 15.86 45.08 49.60
N THR A 50 16.40 43.97 49.07
CA THR A 50 17.85 43.77 48.91
C THR A 50 18.45 44.81 47.95
N ILE A 51 17.72 45.17 46.89
CA ILE A 51 18.11 46.23 45.96
C ILE A 51 18.13 47.59 46.66
N ASP A 52 17.10 47.92 47.46
CA ASP A 52 17.02 49.19 48.21
C ASP A 52 18.06 49.29 49.34
N GLU A 53 18.41 48.17 49.98
CA GLU A 53 19.49 48.08 50.99
C GLU A 53 20.87 48.24 50.34
N SER A 54 21.10 47.62 49.16
CA SER A 54 22.34 47.78 48.39
C SER A 54 22.58 49.22 47.90
N LYS A 55 21.51 50.03 47.81
CA LYS A 55 21.57 51.42 47.36
C LYS A 55 22.05 52.38 48.45
N LYS A 56 22.01 51.98 49.73
CA LYS A 56 22.23 52.89 50.88
C LYS A 56 23.62 52.86 51.51
N GLY A 57 24.55 52.04 51.03
CA GLY A 57 25.93 52.15 51.48
C GLY A 57 26.83 51.08 50.90
N VAL A 58 27.56 51.40 49.84
CA VAL A 58 28.64 50.55 49.34
C VAL A 58 29.85 51.43 49.07
N THR A 59 30.85 51.35 49.96
CA THR A 59 32.16 51.96 49.75
C THR A 59 32.86 51.24 48.59
N GLY A 60 33.61 51.98 47.77
CA GLY A 60 34.18 51.47 46.51
C GLY A 60 35.14 50.27 46.61
N GLU A 61 35.52 49.82 47.81
CA GLU A 61 36.29 48.59 48.05
C GLU A 61 35.42 47.33 48.03
N GLU A 62 34.22 47.36 48.61
CA GLU A 62 33.32 46.19 48.63
C GLU A 62 32.78 45.88 47.23
N LEU A 63 32.55 46.92 46.42
CA LEU A 63 32.17 46.78 45.01
C LEU A 63 33.31 46.15 44.16
N LYS A 64 34.57 46.46 44.48
CA LYS A 64 35.73 45.82 43.84
C LYS A 64 35.87 44.35 44.23
N ALA A 65 35.67 44.01 45.50
CA ALA A 65 35.71 42.63 45.96
C ALA A 65 34.58 41.79 45.32
N TYR A 66 33.37 42.35 45.25
CA TYR A 66 32.22 41.70 44.64
C TYR A 66 32.40 41.47 43.13
N THR A 67 32.88 42.48 42.39
CA THR A 67 33.15 42.34 40.95
C THR A 67 34.26 41.34 40.65
N ALA A 68 35.31 41.29 41.48
CA ALA A 68 36.38 40.28 41.34
C ALA A 68 35.84 38.86 41.56
N ALA A 69 34.99 38.65 42.57
CA ALA A 69 34.34 37.37 42.82
C ALA A 69 33.41 36.96 41.66
N MET A 70 32.64 37.90 41.11
CA MET A 70 31.74 37.65 39.98
C MET A 70 32.48 37.28 38.68
N ILE A 71 33.63 37.92 38.43
CA ILE A 71 34.50 37.58 37.29
C ILE A 71 35.11 36.19 37.46
N ALA A 72 35.47 35.81 38.68
CA ALA A 72 36.03 34.48 38.96
C ALA A 72 34.98 33.37 38.73
N THR A 73 33.75 33.56 39.21
CA THR A 73 32.66 32.59 39.00
C THR A 73 32.24 32.50 37.53
N MET A 74 32.22 33.62 36.78
CA MET A 74 31.98 33.58 35.33
C MET A 74 33.05 32.80 34.57
N ARG A 75 34.33 32.95 34.94
CA ARG A 75 35.41 32.17 34.31
C ARG A 75 35.28 30.67 34.61
N GLN A 76 34.95 30.32 35.85
CA GLN A 76 34.72 28.91 36.21
C GLN A 76 33.56 28.29 35.44
N LEU A 77 32.42 29.00 35.32
CA LEU A 77 31.28 28.54 34.52
C LEU A 77 31.64 28.38 33.03
N GLN A 78 32.47 29.28 32.51
CA GLN A 78 32.91 29.21 31.11
C GLN A 78 33.88 28.04 30.88
N ASP A 79 34.81 27.80 31.81
CA ASP A 79 35.73 26.65 31.73
C ASP A 79 34.97 25.32 31.86
N GLU A 80 33.99 25.24 32.76
CA GLU A 80 33.18 24.03 32.96
C GLU A 80 32.26 23.74 31.76
N ALA A 81 31.65 24.77 31.17
CA ALA A 81 30.88 24.63 29.94
C ALA A 81 31.77 24.17 28.76
N ASN A 82 32.99 24.69 28.66
CA ASN A 82 33.91 24.32 27.58
C ASN A 82 34.42 22.88 27.75
N ASN A 83 34.68 22.45 28.98
CA ASN A 83 35.08 21.08 29.30
C ASN A 83 33.94 20.08 29.02
N SER A 84 32.71 20.37 29.44
CA SER A 84 31.54 19.53 29.19
C SER A 84 31.24 19.39 27.70
N PHE A 85 31.35 20.48 26.94
CA PHE A 85 31.15 20.45 25.49
C PHE A 85 32.23 19.62 24.77
N SER A 86 33.49 19.75 25.20
CA SER A 86 34.58 18.92 24.66
C SER A 86 34.38 17.43 24.95
N GLU A 87 33.87 17.08 26.13
CA GLU A 87 33.59 15.69 26.50
C GLU A 87 32.47 15.10 25.63
N PHE A 88 31.39 15.85 25.41
CA PHE A 88 30.29 15.46 24.52
C PHE A 88 30.75 15.23 23.07
N LEU A 89 31.59 16.12 22.53
CA LEU A 89 32.13 15.97 21.18
C LEU A 89 33.02 14.73 21.06
N ASN A 90 33.86 14.47 22.06
CA ASN A 90 34.71 13.28 22.08
C ASN A 90 33.88 11.99 22.14
N GLU A 91 32.80 11.97 22.92
CA GLU A 91 31.88 10.84 22.98
C GLU A 91 31.22 10.56 21.62
N LYS A 92 30.77 11.60 20.91
CA LYS A 92 30.17 11.46 19.58
C LYS A 92 31.17 11.02 18.51
N ILE A 93 32.40 11.50 18.58
CA ILE A 93 33.48 11.05 17.69
C ILE A 93 33.79 9.56 17.92
N ALA A 94 33.86 9.12 19.18
CA ALA A 94 34.06 7.71 19.51
C ALA A 94 32.90 6.81 19.03
N GLN A 95 31.65 7.28 19.14
CA GLN A 95 30.48 6.58 18.58
C GLN A 95 30.55 6.47 17.05
N LEU A 96 30.97 7.52 16.35
CA LEU A 96 31.15 7.48 14.90
C LEU A 96 32.28 6.54 14.47
N GLU A 97 33.39 6.52 15.20
CA GLU A 97 34.53 5.65 14.92
C GLU A 97 34.17 4.17 15.12
N THR A 98 33.34 3.85 16.12
CA THR A 98 32.87 2.47 16.36
C THR A 98 31.86 2.01 15.30
N VAL A 99 31.04 2.91 14.76
CA VAL A 99 30.15 2.62 13.61
C VAL A 99 30.96 2.45 12.32
N ALA A 100 31.98 3.27 12.10
CA ALA A 100 32.85 3.18 10.92
C ALA A 100 33.76 1.93 10.90
N LYS A 101 34.06 1.37 12.08
CA LYS A 101 34.86 0.13 12.24
C LYS A 101 34.03 -1.16 12.14
N GLN A 102 32.71 -1.10 11.95
CA GLN A 102 31.92 -2.31 11.71
C GLN A 102 32.27 -2.95 10.36
N PRO A 103 32.44 -4.28 10.29
CA PRO A 103 32.94 -4.94 9.10
C PRO A 103 31.96 -4.78 7.94
N SER A 104 32.47 -4.33 6.80
CA SER A 104 31.75 -4.20 5.54
C SER A 104 30.99 -5.48 5.20
N ILE A 105 29.68 -5.36 4.97
CA ILE A 105 28.82 -6.43 4.48
C ILE A 105 29.47 -7.05 3.23
N VAL A 106 29.85 -8.33 3.30
CA VAL A 106 30.35 -9.08 2.14
C VAL A 106 29.21 -9.20 1.13
N LYS A 107 29.25 -8.36 0.10
CA LYS A 107 28.28 -8.38 -0.99
C LYS A 107 28.69 -9.46 -1.98
N ASN A 108 28.21 -10.68 -1.79
CA ASN A 108 28.35 -11.75 -2.79
C ASN A 108 27.52 -11.38 -4.02
N GLN A 109 28.19 -10.78 -5.02
CA GLN A 109 27.57 -10.41 -6.29
C GLN A 109 27.66 -11.61 -7.24
N TYR A 110 26.54 -12.31 -7.44
CA TYR A 110 26.43 -13.33 -8.49
C TYR A 110 26.23 -12.62 -9.83
N THR A 111 27.31 -12.35 -10.54
CA THR A 111 27.26 -11.78 -11.89
C THR A 111 27.00 -12.92 -12.89
N ILE A 112 25.74 -13.10 -13.29
CA ILE A 112 25.41 -14.02 -14.38
C ILE A 112 25.84 -13.34 -15.68
N ASP A 113 26.91 -13.85 -16.29
CA ASP A 113 27.44 -13.30 -17.53
C ASP A 113 26.56 -13.74 -18.72
N PHE A 114 25.65 -12.85 -19.14
CA PHE A 114 24.67 -13.09 -20.19
C PHE A 114 25.29 -13.29 -21.58
N LYS A 115 26.59 -12.98 -21.75
CA LYS A 115 27.23 -12.91 -23.07
C LYS A 115 27.69 -14.27 -23.63
N SER A 116 27.96 -15.28 -22.79
CA SER A 116 28.50 -16.58 -23.26
C SER A 116 27.91 -17.83 -22.59
N SER A 117 26.97 -17.65 -21.65
CA SER A 117 26.40 -18.79 -20.93
C SER A 117 25.47 -19.59 -21.85
N LYS A 118 25.89 -20.82 -22.19
CA LYS A 118 25.06 -21.82 -22.91
C LYS A 118 23.70 -22.01 -22.22
N ALA A 119 23.63 -21.84 -20.90
CA ALA A 119 22.40 -21.92 -20.14
C ALA A 119 21.44 -20.77 -20.44
N VAL A 120 21.94 -19.53 -20.57
CA VAL A 120 21.10 -18.36 -20.94
C VAL A 120 20.53 -18.53 -22.34
N ILE A 121 21.37 -18.94 -23.29
CA ILE A 121 20.93 -19.22 -24.67
C ILE A 121 19.89 -20.36 -24.69
N ALA A 122 20.11 -21.44 -23.93
CA ALA A 122 19.15 -22.54 -23.82
C ALA A 122 17.82 -22.11 -23.21
N ILE A 123 17.82 -21.26 -22.17
CA ILE A 123 16.61 -20.71 -21.55
C ILE A 123 15.85 -19.83 -22.55
N ILE A 124 16.56 -19.03 -23.37
CA ILE A 124 15.93 -18.21 -24.42
C ILE A 124 15.23 -19.12 -25.45
N PHE A 125 15.90 -20.14 -25.96
CA PHE A 125 15.27 -21.06 -26.92
C PHE A 125 14.12 -21.87 -26.31
N LEU A 126 14.26 -22.33 -25.06
CA LEU A 126 13.20 -23.03 -24.34
C LEU A 126 11.98 -22.12 -24.14
N SER A 127 12.20 -20.87 -23.71
CA SER A 127 11.12 -19.89 -23.51
C SER A 127 10.43 -19.53 -24.83
N LEU A 128 11.19 -19.38 -25.92
CA LEU A 128 10.64 -19.15 -27.26
C LEU A 128 9.82 -20.35 -27.74
N GLY A 129 10.33 -21.57 -27.55
CA GLY A 129 9.61 -22.80 -27.88
C GLY A 129 8.30 -22.95 -27.11
N LEU A 130 8.32 -22.67 -25.81
CA LEU A 130 7.12 -22.65 -24.97
C LEU A 130 6.14 -21.56 -25.43
N PHE A 131 6.62 -20.37 -25.77
CA PHE A 131 5.77 -19.29 -26.27
C PHE A 131 5.10 -19.65 -27.60
N CYS A 132 5.85 -20.21 -28.56
CA CYS A 132 5.29 -20.70 -29.81
C CYS A 132 4.27 -21.82 -29.58
N SER A 133 4.55 -22.74 -28.66
CA SER A 133 3.61 -23.80 -28.29
C SER A 133 2.32 -23.24 -27.70
N LEU A 134 2.41 -22.32 -26.74
CA LEU A 134 1.23 -21.66 -26.15
C LEU A 134 0.42 -20.91 -27.19
N PHE A 135 1.09 -20.16 -28.08
CA PHE A 135 0.42 -19.43 -29.16
C PHE A 135 -0.28 -20.37 -30.15
N GLY A 136 0.38 -21.47 -30.52
CA GLY A 136 -0.21 -22.51 -31.38
C GLY A 136 -1.44 -23.15 -30.74
N ASN A 137 -1.35 -23.55 -29.48
CA ASN A 137 -2.46 -24.11 -28.71
C ASN A 137 -3.62 -23.10 -28.58
N TYR A 138 -3.31 -21.82 -28.31
CA TYR A 138 -4.32 -20.78 -28.21
C TYR A 138 -5.07 -20.56 -29.53
N ASN A 139 -4.35 -20.51 -30.66
CA ASN A 139 -4.97 -20.38 -31.98
C ASN A 139 -5.84 -21.59 -32.31
N GLN A 140 -5.36 -22.80 -31.99
CA GLN A 140 -6.13 -24.03 -32.19
C GLN A 140 -7.39 -24.04 -31.31
N TYR A 141 -7.28 -23.63 -30.05
CA TYR A 141 -8.40 -23.51 -29.13
C TYR A 141 -9.45 -22.51 -29.65
N GLN A 142 -9.03 -21.33 -30.09
CA GLN A 142 -9.95 -20.34 -30.68
C GLN A 142 -10.65 -20.88 -31.93
N GLY A 143 -9.92 -21.55 -32.83
CA GLY A 143 -10.51 -22.19 -34.00
C GLY A 143 -11.54 -23.25 -33.62
N ASN A 144 -11.21 -24.12 -32.66
CA ASN A 144 -12.10 -25.17 -32.19
C ASN A 144 -13.36 -24.64 -31.48
N SER A 145 -13.21 -23.56 -30.70
CA SER A 145 -14.34 -22.88 -30.07
C SER A 145 -15.31 -22.35 -31.13
N ARG A 146 -14.78 -21.67 -32.16
CA ARG A 146 -15.59 -21.15 -33.27
C ARG A 146 -16.32 -22.26 -34.03
N LEU A 147 -15.67 -23.40 -34.27
CA LEU A 147 -16.30 -24.56 -34.91
C LEU A 147 -17.44 -25.13 -34.05
N THR A 148 -17.22 -25.25 -32.75
CA THR A 148 -18.23 -25.76 -31.80
C THR A 148 -19.44 -24.82 -31.70
N ASP A 149 -19.20 -23.51 -31.69
CA ASP A 149 -20.25 -22.50 -31.67
C ASP A 149 -21.06 -22.50 -32.98
N ASN A 150 -20.37 -22.64 -34.12
CA ASN A 150 -21.03 -22.75 -35.42
C ASN A 150 -21.89 -24.02 -35.55
N ASP A 151 -21.44 -25.17 -35.02
CA ASP A 151 -22.25 -26.39 -34.95
C ASP A 151 -23.53 -26.15 -34.14
N LEU A 152 -23.40 -25.53 -32.96
CA LEU A 152 -24.53 -25.23 -32.10
C LEU A 152 -25.52 -24.26 -32.77
N LYS A 153 -25.02 -23.20 -33.42
CA LYS A 153 -25.85 -22.25 -34.20
C LYS A 153 -26.62 -22.99 -35.30
N TYR A 154 -25.94 -23.84 -36.07
CA TYR A 154 -26.57 -24.60 -37.15
C TYR A 154 -27.68 -25.52 -36.64
N ARG A 155 -27.42 -26.32 -35.60
CA ARG A 155 -28.40 -27.23 -35.00
C ARG A 155 -29.60 -26.48 -34.42
N PHE A 156 -29.37 -25.31 -33.82
CA PHE A 156 -30.45 -24.46 -33.33
C PHE A 156 -31.35 -23.93 -34.46
N VAL A 157 -30.76 -23.46 -35.57
CA VAL A 157 -31.52 -23.02 -36.75
C VAL A 157 -32.31 -24.19 -37.36
N LYS A 158 -31.69 -25.38 -37.44
CA LYS A 158 -32.36 -26.60 -37.91
C LYS A 158 -33.55 -26.98 -37.03
N MET A 159 -33.40 -26.89 -35.70
CA MET A 159 -34.50 -27.12 -34.75
C MET A 159 -35.66 -26.12 -34.94
N ARG A 160 -35.36 -24.87 -35.28
CA ARG A 160 -36.37 -23.82 -35.51
C ARG A 160 -37.01 -23.87 -36.90
N ASN A 161 -36.58 -24.81 -37.75
CA ASN A 161 -37.05 -24.96 -39.13
C ASN A 161 -36.76 -23.71 -39.99
N GLY A 162 -35.63 -23.05 -39.73
CA GLY A 162 -35.24 -21.76 -40.31
C GLY A 162 -35.49 -20.58 -39.37
N ILE A 163 -34.78 -19.47 -39.60
CA ILE A 163 -34.93 -18.21 -38.85
C ILE A 163 -34.88 -17.01 -39.80
N LEU A 164 -35.55 -15.91 -39.42
CA LEU A 164 -35.55 -14.68 -40.21
C LEU A 164 -34.18 -13.97 -40.14
N PRO A 165 -33.81 -13.14 -41.14
CA PRO A 165 -32.53 -12.44 -41.17
C PRO A 165 -32.22 -11.59 -39.92
N ASN A 166 -33.21 -10.90 -39.38
CA ASN A 166 -33.08 -10.11 -38.14
C ASN A 166 -32.75 -10.98 -36.91
N GLU A 167 -33.32 -12.18 -36.83
CA GLU A 167 -33.06 -13.14 -35.76
C GLU A 167 -31.69 -13.82 -35.92
N ILE A 168 -31.17 -13.96 -37.16
CA ILE A 168 -29.79 -14.44 -37.41
C ILE A 168 -28.78 -13.47 -36.81
N THR A 169 -28.96 -12.16 -37.04
CA THR A 169 -28.06 -11.14 -36.47
C THR A 169 -28.10 -11.14 -34.94
N ARG A 170 -29.29 -11.28 -34.34
CA ARG A 170 -29.42 -11.39 -32.88
C ARG A 170 -28.75 -12.65 -32.34
N LEU A 171 -28.90 -13.77 -33.05
CA LEU A 171 -28.22 -15.01 -32.71
C LEU A 171 -26.70 -14.85 -32.74
N GLU A 172 -26.14 -14.20 -33.77
CA GLU A 172 -24.70 -13.94 -33.84
C GLU A 172 -24.20 -13.10 -32.66
N ASN A 173 -24.95 -12.05 -32.31
CA ASN A 173 -24.61 -11.19 -31.16
C ASN A 173 -24.54 -11.99 -29.85
N PHE A 174 -25.43 -12.96 -29.63
CA PHE A 174 -25.40 -13.77 -28.42
C PHE A 174 -24.13 -14.63 -28.27
N PHE A 175 -23.53 -15.04 -29.39
CA PHE A 175 -22.29 -15.82 -29.39
C PHE A 175 -21.04 -14.94 -29.43
N TYR A 176 -21.17 -13.69 -29.88
CA TYR A 176 -20.05 -12.75 -29.91
C TYR A 176 -19.76 -12.15 -28.53
N TYR A 177 -20.81 -11.78 -27.76
CA TYR A 177 -20.64 -11.11 -26.48
C TYR A 177 -20.60 -12.10 -25.29
N PRO A 178 -19.65 -11.96 -24.34
CA PRO A 178 -19.57 -12.83 -23.15
C PRO A 178 -20.80 -12.73 -22.23
N ASP A 179 -21.41 -11.54 -22.15
CA ASP A 179 -22.56 -11.27 -21.27
C ASP A 179 -23.79 -12.13 -21.62
N SER A 180 -23.86 -12.62 -22.86
CA SER A 180 -24.91 -13.53 -23.34
C SER A 180 -24.60 -15.01 -23.14
N ALA A 181 -23.56 -15.38 -22.39
CA ALA A 181 -23.22 -16.78 -22.12
C ALA A 181 -24.40 -17.58 -21.53
N TYR A 182 -25.26 -16.95 -20.72
CA TYR A 182 -26.48 -17.58 -20.20
C TYR A 182 -27.48 -17.93 -21.32
N VAL A 183 -27.62 -17.05 -22.32
CA VAL A 183 -28.49 -17.27 -23.49
C VAL A 183 -27.97 -18.44 -24.33
N VAL A 184 -26.66 -18.48 -24.60
CA VAL A 184 -26.02 -19.59 -25.33
C VAL A 184 -26.19 -20.92 -24.59
N LYS A 185 -26.08 -20.92 -23.26
CA LYS A 185 -26.34 -22.10 -22.42
C LYS A 185 -27.78 -22.59 -22.54
N ASN A 186 -28.75 -21.67 -22.59
CA ASN A 186 -30.15 -22.01 -22.79
C ASN A 186 -30.41 -22.55 -24.20
N ILE A 187 -29.82 -21.95 -25.23
CA ILE A 187 -29.85 -22.45 -26.61
C ILE A 187 -29.35 -23.90 -26.66
N ARG A 188 -28.20 -24.19 -26.04
CA ARG A 188 -27.65 -25.54 -25.96
C ARG A 188 -28.61 -26.53 -25.31
N LYS A 189 -29.23 -26.18 -24.18
CA LYS A 189 -30.23 -27.03 -23.52
C LYS A 189 -31.45 -27.27 -24.40
N SER A 190 -31.97 -26.24 -25.07
CA SER A 190 -33.11 -26.36 -25.96
C SER A 190 -32.84 -27.32 -27.12
N VAL A 191 -31.65 -27.21 -27.75
CA VAL A 191 -31.22 -28.11 -28.84
C VAL A 191 -31.11 -29.55 -28.34
N ILE A 192 -30.40 -29.79 -27.24
CA ILE A 192 -30.23 -31.14 -26.67
C ILE A 192 -31.59 -31.77 -26.35
N ASN A 193 -32.49 -31.02 -25.71
CA ASN A 193 -33.82 -31.52 -25.37
C ASN A 193 -34.65 -31.85 -26.62
N TYR A 194 -34.53 -31.05 -27.68
CA TYR A 194 -35.23 -31.30 -28.94
C TYR A 194 -34.71 -32.56 -29.64
N GLU A 195 -33.40 -32.72 -29.74
CA GLU A 195 -32.78 -33.89 -30.35
C GLU A 195 -33.07 -35.17 -29.57
N HIS A 196 -33.07 -35.10 -28.24
CA HIS A 196 -33.47 -36.22 -27.40
C HIS A 196 -34.92 -36.64 -27.68
N ARG A 197 -35.85 -35.69 -27.83
CA ARG A 197 -37.25 -36.01 -28.18
C ARG A 197 -37.36 -36.62 -29.58
N LEU A 198 -36.62 -36.10 -30.56
CA LEU A 198 -36.57 -36.67 -31.91
C LEU A 198 -36.06 -38.12 -31.88
N GLN A 199 -34.99 -38.38 -31.14
CA GLN A 199 -34.43 -39.72 -31.01
C GLN A 199 -35.40 -40.67 -30.32
N GLU A 200 -36.09 -40.21 -29.28
CA GLU A 200 -37.09 -41.03 -28.59
C GLU A 200 -38.30 -41.35 -29.50
N GLN A 201 -38.74 -40.38 -30.31
CA GLN A 201 -39.79 -40.60 -31.31
C GLN A 201 -39.35 -41.59 -32.38
N ALA A 202 -38.14 -41.45 -32.92
CA ALA A 202 -37.58 -42.39 -33.88
C ALA A 202 -37.51 -43.82 -33.31
N ARG A 203 -37.02 -43.96 -32.07
CA ARG A 203 -36.97 -45.25 -31.36
C ARG A 203 -38.36 -45.85 -31.16
N LYS A 204 -39.35 -45.03 -30.74
CA LYS A 204 -40.75 -45.49 -30.59
C LYS A 204 -41.33 -45.93 -31.93
N GLN A 205 -40.99 -45.25 -33.03
CA GLN A 205 -41.43 -45.62 -34.37
C GLN A 205 -40.81 -46.94 -34.84
N GLU A 206 -39.51 -47.15 -34.60
CA GLU A 206 -38.84 -48.42 -34.88
C GLU A 206 -39.44 -49.58 -34.08
N GLN A 207 -39.70 -49.36 -32.79
CA GLN A 207 -40.37 -50.37 -31.94
C GLN A 207 -41.77 -50.72 -32.45
N LYS A 208 -42.55 -49.73 -32.90
CA LYS A 208 -43.86 -49.97 -33.50
C LYS A 208 -43.75 -50.82 -34.76
N LYS A 209 -42.81 -50.51 -35.65
CA LYS A 209 -42.56 -51.29 -36.87
C LYS A 209 -42.16 -52.74 -36.56
N GLN A 210 -41.24 -52.94 -35.64
CA GLN A 210 -40.83 -54.29 -35.20
C GLN A 210 -42.01 -55.06 -34.60
N ASN A 211 -42.85 -54.42 -33.80
CA ASN A 211 -44.03 -55.06 -33.23
C ASN A 211 -45.09 -55.41 -34.30
N GLU A 212 -45.31 -54.54 -35.28
CA GLU A 212 -46.20 -54.80 -36.42
C GLU A 212 -45.67 -55.96 -37.28
N GLU A 213 -44.36 -56.05 -37.52
CA GLU A 213 -43.73 -57.17 -38.22
C GLU A 213 -43.90 -58.47 -37.43
N ASN A 214 -43.70 -58.44 -36.11
CA ASN A 214 -43.89 -59.61 -35.26
C ASN A 214 -45.35 -60.08 -35.26
N ILE A 215 -46.33 -59.18 -35.12
CA ILE A 215 -47.76 -59.53 -35.18
C ILE A 215 -48.09 -60.22 -36.51
N LYS A 216 -47.64 -59.68 -37.64
CA LYS A 216 -47.87 -60.29 -38.96
C LYS A 216 -47.26 -61.69 -39.07
N ARG A 217 -46.08 -61.92 -38.49
CA ARG A 217 -45.43 -63.24 -38.46
C ARG A 217 -46.24 -64.22 -37.62
N LEU A 218 -46.65 -63.83 -36.41
CA LEU A 218 -47.50 -64.65 -35.54
C LEU A 218 -48.85 -64.98 -36.20
N ASP A 219 -49.49 -64.01 -36.85
CA ASP A 219 -50.75 -64.23 -37.57
C ASP A 219 -50.58 -65.25 -38.72
N SER A 220 -49.45 -65.21 -39.42
CA SER A 220 -49.14 -66.17 -40.49
C SER A 220 -48.89 -67.58 -39.92
N GLU A 221 -48.14 -67.70 -38.82
CA GLU A 221 -47.90 -68.98 -38.14
C GLU A 221 -49.21 -69.61 -37.61
N ILE A 222 -50.12 -68.81 -37.05
CA ILE A 222 -51.44 -69.27 -36.60
C ILE A 222 -52.30 -69.75 -37.77
N GLN A 223 -52.22 -69.09 -38.93
CA GLN A 223 -52.94 -69.53 -40.13
C GLN A 223 -52.40 -70.85 -40.66
N GLU A 224 -51.08 -71.06 -40.67
CA GLU A 224 -50.48 -72.33 -41.07
C GLU A 224 -50.88 -73.48 -40.13
N LEU A 225 -50.91 -73.26 -38.81
CA LEU A 225 -51.31 -74.27 -37.82
C LEU A 225 -52.80 -74.64 -37.82
N ASN A 226 -53.69 -73.78 -38.34
CA ASN A 226 -55.14 -74.06 -38.40
C ASN A 226 -55.58 -74.78 -39.69
N VAL A 227 -54.65 -75.00 -40.64
CA VAL A 227 -54.91 -75.66 -41.92
C VAL A 227 -54.49 -77.15 -41.89
N GLU A 228 -53.77 -77.57 -40.84
CA GLU A 228 -53.41 -78.97 -40.53
C GLU A 228 -54.47 -79.63 -39.62
#